data_AF-A0A8S9SVX9-F1
#
_entry.id   AF-A0A8S9SVX9-F1
#
_cell.length_a   1.000
_cell.length_b   1.000
_cell.length_c   1.000
_cell.angle_alpha   90.00
_cell.angle_beta   90.00
_cell.angle_gamma   90.00
#
_symmetry.space_group_name_H-M   'P 1'
#
loop_
_entity.id
_entity.type
_entity.pdbx_description
1 polymer ?
#
loop_
_entity_poly.entity_id
_entity_poly.type
_entity_poly.pdbx_seq_one_letter_code
_entity_poly.pdbx_strand_id
1 'polypeptide(L)' 'MSRNSGYSEQVVELDFLYPSEGVHRRWDGGFRITSTAATTDQAALILSIPRRRLVDKTQETLRTSQFPSTHVK' A
#
# COMPACT_ATOMS: atom_id res chain seq x y z
N MET A 1 3.94 -2.98 17.98
CA MET A 1 2.74 -3.54 17.32
C MET A 1 1.88 -4.27 18.34
N SER A 2 0.54 -4.24 18.20
CA SER A 2 -0.37 -4.92 19.13
C SER A 2 -0.25 -6.45 19.02
N ARG A 3 -0.57 -7.15 20.11
CA ARG A 3 -0.27 -8.59 20.29
C ARG A 3 -0.94 -9.51 19.25
N ASN A 4 -2.03 -9.06 18.62
CA ASN A 4 -2.85 -9.87 17.72
C ASN A 4 -3.08 -9.20 16.34
N SER A 5 -2.26 -8.23 15.95
CA SER A 5 -2.47 -7.48 14.69
C SER A 5 -2.28 -8.33 13.42
N GLY A 6 -1.62 -9.49 13.51
CA GLY A 6 -1.26 -10.30 12.34
C GLY A 6 -0.11 -9.72 11.51
N TYR A 7 0.44 -8.56 11.88
CA TYR A 7 1.53 -7.88 11.17
C TYR A 7 2.79 -7.83 12.03
N SER A 8 3.96 -8.01 11.41
CA SER A 8 5.26 -7.83 12.07
C SER A 8 5.63 -6.36 12.10
N GLU A 9 5.43 -5.67 10.99
CA GLU A 9 5.77 -4.27 10.79
C GLU A 9 4.64 -3.53 10.07
N GLN A 10 4.51 -2.24 10.36
CA GLN A 10 3.56 -1.34 9.72
C GLN A 10 4.18 0.04 9.55
N VAL A 11 3.89 0.66 8.41
CA VAL A 11 4.34 1.99 8.06
C VAL A 11 3.22 2.76 7.36
N VAL A 12 3.26 4.07 7.50
CA VAL A 12 2.39 4.99 6.79
C VAL A 12 3.23 5.78 5.79
N GLU A 13 2.78 5.83 4.54
CA GLU A 13 3.29 6.75 3.52
C GLU A 13 2.24 7.84 3.32
N LEU A 14 2.65 9.10 3.49
CA LEU A 14 1.84 10.29 3.21
C LEU A 14 2.44 10.98 1.99
N ASP A 15 1.65 11.17 0.94
CA ASP A 15 2.12 11.79 -0.31
C ASP A 15 1.10 12.79 -0.85
N PHE A 16 1.62 13.86 -1.45
CA PHE A 16 0.89 15.00 -2.01
C PHE A 16 0.98 15.07 -3.55
N LEU A 17 1.83 14.26 -4.19
CA LEU A 17 2.13 14.37 -5.62
C LEU A 17 2.08 13.01 -6.33
N TYR A 18 2.86 12.01 -5.91
CA TYR A 18 2.83 10.68 -6.51
C TYR A 18 3.54 9.59 -5.65
N PRO A 19 2.79 8.73 -4.94
CA PRO A 19 3.35 7.79 -3.97
C PRO A 19 4.09 6.57 -4.55
N SER A 20 4.28 6.47 -5.87
CA SER A 20 4.80 5.23 -6.49
C SER A 20 6.19 4.86 -5.99
N GLU A 21 7.11 5.82 -5.90
CA GLU A 21 8.50 5.57 -5.52
C GLU A 21 8.59 5.04 -4.07
N GLY A 22 7.81 5.63 -3.17
CA GLY A 22 7.68 5.17 -1.79
C GLY A 22 7.12 3.75 -1.73
N VAL A 23 6.02 3.49 -2.47
CA VAL A 23 5.38 2.17 -2.52
C VAL A 23 6.32 1.09 -3.07
N HIS A 24 7.04 1.35 -4.17
CA HIS A 24 7.97 0.37 -4.74
C HIS A 24 9.11 0.07 -3.77
N ARG A 25 9.72 1.09 -3.15
CA ARG A 25 10.74 0.90 -2.13
C ARG A 25 10.25 0.05 -0.96
N ARG A 26 8.98 0.20 -0.56
CA ARG A 26 8.36 -0.62 0.50
C ARG A 26 8.07 -2.04 0.04
N TRP A 27 7.66 -2.24 -1.20
CA TRP A 27 7.47 -3.58 -1.77
C TRP A 27 8.78 -4.38 -1.81
N ASP A 28 9.90 -3.75 -2.15
CA ASP A 28 11.23 -4.39 -2.08
C ASP A 28 11.55 -4.86 -0.65
N GLY A 29 11.06 -4.13 0.36
CA GLY A 29 11.15 -4.50 1.77
C GLY A 29 10.11 -5.53 2.24
N GLY A 30 9.31 -6.10 1.33
CA GLY A 30 8.31 -7.11 1.64
C GLY A 30 6.99 -6.55 2.22
N PHE A 31 6.82 -5.24 2.26
CA PHE A 31 5.56 -4.64 2.67
C PHE A 31 4.50 -4.83 1.60
N ARG A 32 3.23 -4.91 2.01
CA ARG A 32 2.06 -4.91 1.13
C ARG A 32 1.08 -3.83 1.57
N ILE A 33 0.42 -3.18 0.63
CA ILE A 33 -0.66 -2.23 0.94
C ILE A 33 -1.79 -3.02 1.59
N THR A 34 -2.19 -2.57 2.78
CA THR A 34 -3.25 -3.20 3.59
C THR A 34 -4.43 -2.27 3.83
N SER A 35 -4.24 -0.95 3.71
CA SER A 35 -5.30 0.04 3.80
C SER A 35 -4.88 1.31 3.05
N THR A 36 -5.88 2.02 2.55
CA THR A 36 -5.70 3.25 1.77
C THR A 36 -6.79 4.24 2.14
N ALA A 37 -6.42 5.49 2.32
CA ALA A 37 -7.36 6.61 2.43
C ALA A 37 -6.85 7.76 1.58
N ALA A 38 -7.74 8.52 0.97
CA ALA A 38 -7.37 9.67 0.16
C ALA A 38 -8.42 10.78 0.27
N THR A 39 -7.94 12.01 0.25
CA THR A 39 -8.71 13.22 -0.06
C THR A 39 -8.39 13.64 -1.50
N THR A 40 -8.96 14.75 -1.96
CA THR A 40 -8.69 15.28 -3.30
C THR A 40 -7.22 15.69 -3.49
N ASP A 41 -6.53 16.05 -2.41
CA ASP A 41 -5.19 16.63 -2.40
C ASP A 41 -4.13 15.72 -1.73
N GLN A 42 -4.55 14.66 -1.03
CA GLN A 42 -3.65 13.83 -0.22
C GLN A 42 -4.01 12.36 -0.31
N ALA A 43 -2.99 11.52 -0.21
CA ALA A 43 -3.14 10.09 -0.03
C ALA A 43 -2.35 9.60 1.19
N ALA A 44 -2.97 8.68 1.94
CA ALA A 44 -2.35 7.95 3.03
C ALA A 44 -2.43 6.45 2.72
N LEU A 45 -1.27 5.80 2.70
CA LEU A 45 -1.15 4.36 2.45
C LEU A 45 -0.60 3.68 3.69
N ILE A 46 -1.32 2.66 4.19
CA ILE A 46 -0.81 1.77 5.24
C ILE A 46 -0.22 0.55 4.57
N LEU A 47 1.09 0.36 4.73
CA LEU A 47 1.79 -0.82 4.27
C LEU A 47 2.23 -1.67 5.45
N SER A 48 2.02 -2.99 5.36
CA SER A 48 2.30 -3.94 6.43
C SER A 48 3.07 -5.15 5.91
N ILE A 49 3.90 -5.75 6.78
CA ILE A 49 4.45 -7.09 6.56
C ILE A 49 3.60 -8.10 7.33
N PRO A 50 2.88 -9.02 6.65
CA PRO A 50 2.05 -10.00 7.33
C PRO A 50 2.90 -11.12 7.95
N ARG A 51 2.59 -11.52 9.19
CA ARG A 51 3.27 -12.63 9.89
C ARG A 51 2.98 -14.00 9.27
N ARG A 52 1.86 -14.10 8.56
CA ARG A 52 1.46 -15.29 7.81
C ARG A 52 1.40 -14.92 6.33
N ARG A 53 1.89 -15.82 5.48
CA ARG A 53 1.83 -15.64 4.02
C ARG A 53 0.37 -15.45 3.60
N LEU A 54 0.05 -14.27 3.08
CA LEU A 54 -1.23 -13.97 2.46
C LEU A 54 -1.28 -14.65 1.08
N VAL A 55 -2.48 -14.89 0.56
CA VAL A 55 -2.65 -15.23 -0.86
C VAL A 55 -2.02 -14.10 -1.67
N ASP A 56 -1.16 -14.45 -2.63
CA ASP A 56 -0.43 -13.47 -3.42
C ASP A 56 -1.42 -12.72 -4.31
N LYS A 57 -1.93 -11.60 -3.80
CA LYS A 57 -2.70 -10.65 -4.59
C LYS A 57 -1.69 -9.71 -5.23
N THR A 58 -1.69 -9.68 -6.56
CA THR A 58 -0.94 -8.69 -7.32
C THR A 58 -1.34 -7.30 -6.85
N GLN A 59 -0.35 -6.46 -6.55
CA GLN A 59 -0.55 -5.03 -6.26
C GLN A 59 0.21 -4.24 -7.32
N GLU A 60 -0.39 -3.15 -7.79
CA GLU A 60 0.18 -2.30 -8.82
C GLU A 60 -0.07 -0.82 -8.52
N THR A 61 0.81 0.04 -9.02
CA THR A 61 0.58 1.49 -9.03
C THR A 61 0.43 1.95 -10.47
N LEU A 62 -0.62 2.72 -10.73
CA LEU A 62 -0.94 3.22 -12.06
C LEU A 62 -1.15 4.72 -11.99
N ARG A 63 -0.65 5.46 -12.98
CA ARG A 63 -0.97 6.88 -13.15
C ARG A 63 -2.10 6.98 -14.17
N THR A 64 -3.30 7.27 -13.70
CA THR A 64 -4.51 7.36 -14.53
C THR A 64 -5.38 8.54 -14.07
N SER A 65 -6.15 9.09 -15.00
CA SER A 65 -7.18 10.10 -14.70
C SER A 65 -8.50 9.48 -14.22
N GLN A 66 -8.68 8.18 -14.44
CA GLN A 66 -9.86 7.43 -13.99
C GLN A 66 -9.63 6.85 -12.61
N PHE A 67 -10.69 6.81 -11.80
CA PHE A 67 -10.64 6.17 -10.50
C PHE A 67 -10.31 4.67 -10.65
N PRO A 68 -9.40 4.10 -9.85
CA PRO A 68 -8.96 2.72 -9.99
C PRO A 68 -10.03 1.75 -9.49
N SER A 69 -10.90 1.28 -10.40
CA SER A 69 -11.97 0.31 -10.11
C SER A 69 -11.70 -1.10 -10.64
N THR A 70 -10.69 -1.26 -11.51
CA THR A 70 -10.30 -2.54 -12.09
C THR A 70 -8.78 -2.70 -12.09
N HIS A 71 -8.31 -3.94 -12.02
CA HIS A 71 -6.93 -4.26 -12.37
C HIS A 71 -6.70 -3.95 -13.86
N VAL A 72 -5.55 -3.35 -14.18
CA VAL A 72 -5.23 -2.93 -15.55
C VAL A 72 -4.18 -3.85 -16.20
N LYS A 73 -3.51 -4.70 -15.42
CA LYS A 73 -2.62 -5.78 -15.89
C LYS A 73 -3.05 -7.17 -15.44
#